data_AF-A0A8C1ZFA5-F1
#
_entry.id   AF-A0A8C1ZFA5-F1
#
_cell.length_a   1.000
_cell.length_b   1.000
_cell.length_c   1.000
_cell.angle_alpha   90.00
_cell.angle_beta   90.00
_cell.angle_gamma   90.00
#
_symmetry.space_group_name_H-M   'P 1'
#
loop_
_entity.id
_entity.type
_entity.pdbx_description
1 polymer ?
#
loop_
_entity_poly.entity_id
_entity_poly.type
_entity_poly.pdbx_seq_one_letter_code
_entity_poly.pdbx_strand_id
1 'polypeptide(L)'
;MSCPFNHSAELNPAVLPLDWLLGTWQSDEPGEGSFPSITPFCYTETLHFSHVGQPVINFMFNAFHAESKKPLHRECGFIRLQPGTNRVAFIIAQNSGV
;
A
#
# COMPACT_ATOMS: atom_id res chain seq x y z
N MET A 1 11.25 21.00 2.54
CA MET A 1 12.49 20.37 2.05
C MET A 1 12.09 19.20 1.16
N SER A 2 12.25 19.33 -0.15
CA SER A 2 12.10 18.21 -1.09
C SER A 2 13.45 17.51 -1.23
N CYS A 3 13.51 16.22 -0.93
CA CYS A 3 14.72 15.43 -1.15
C CYS A 3 14.99 15.30 -2.66
N PRO A 4 16.21 15.62 -3.14
CA PRO A 4 16.55 15.57 -4.55
C PRO A 4 17.06 14.17 -4.90
N PHE A 5 16.17 13.17 -4.92
CA PHE A 5 16.49 11.87 -5.54
C PHE A 5 15.56 11.66 -6.72
N ASN A 6 15.77 12.44 -7.78
CA ASN A 6 15.15 12.22 -9.08
C ASN A 6 16.08 11.36 -9.96
N HIS A 7 16.45 10.19 -9.45
CA HIS A 7 16.85 9.07 -10.28
C HIS A 7 15.83 7.97 -10.00
N SER A 8 14.85 7.79 -10.89
CA SER A 8 14.00 6.60 -10.81
C SER A 8 14.92 5.40 -11.06
N ALA A 9 15.27 4.66 -10.00
CA ALA A 9 15.95 3.40 -10.15
C ALA A 9 15.15 2.52 -11.13
N GLU A 10 15.82 1.77 -12.00
CA GLU A 10 15.14 0.87 -12.94
C GLU A 10 14.31 -0.16 -12.16
N LEU A 11 13.13 -0.53 -12.67
CA LEU A 11 12.30 -1.54 -12.04
C LEU A 11 13.00 -2.90 -12.12
N ASN A 12 13.12 -3.58 -10.98
CA ASN A 12 13.75 -4.89 -10.95
C ASN A 12 12.92 -5.92 -11.74
N PRO A 13 13.50 -6.71 -12.66
CA PRO A 13 12.76 -7.71 -13.43
C PRO A 13 11.99 -8.72 -12.57
N ALA A 14 12.44 -8.98 -11.35
CA ALA A 14 11.75 -9.88 -10.42
C ALA A 14 10.37 -9.39 -9.98
N VAL A 15 10.09 -8.08 -10.06
CA VAL A 15 8.79 -7.50 -9.70
C VAL A 15 8.03 -6.93 -10.91
N LEU A 16 8.57 -7.09 -12.12
CA LEU A 16 7.91 -6.66 -13.36
C LEU A 16 6.48 -7.21 -13.50
N PRO A 17 6.14 -8.46 -13.10
CA PRO A 17 4.76 -8.94 -13.14
C PRO A 17 3.75 -8.18 -12.25
N LEU A 18 4.25 -7.32 -11.36
CA LEU A 18 3.48 -6.50 -10.43
C LEU A 18 3.61 -4.99 -10.72
N ASP A 19 4.16 -4.62 -11.87
CA ASP A 19 4.35 -3.23 -12.28
C ASP A 19 3.04 -2.42 -12.29
N TRP A 20 1.93 -3.08 -12.61
CA TRP A 20 0.58 -2.53 -12.61
C TRP A 20 0.11 -2.01 -11.25
N LEU A 21 0.76 -2.40 -10.14
CA LEU A 21 0.47 -1.85 -8.81
C LEU A 21 1.11 -0.47 -8.59
N LEU A 22 2.22 -0.18 -9.28
CA LEU A 22 3.05 0.99 -9.00
C LEU A 22 2.28 2.29 -9.23
N GLY A 23 2.39 3.20 -8.27
CA GLY A 23 1.71 4.49 -8.31
C GLY A 23 1.00 4.82 -7.01
N THR A 24 0.18 5.86 -7.09
CA THR A 24 -0.71 6.27 -6.00
C THR A 24 -2.14 5.99 -6.42
N TRP A 25 -2.87 5.30 -5.56
CA TRP A 25 -4.27 4.96 -5.75
C TRP A 25 -5.08 5.65 -4.65
N GLN A 26 -6.22 6.20 -5.04
CA GLN A 26 -7.16 6.80 -4.13
C GLN A 26 -8.50 6.08 -4.32
N SER A 27 -9.19 5.81 -3.21
CA SER A 27 -10.56 5.33 -3.26
C SER A 27 -11.46 6.32 -4.02
N ASP A 28 -12.08 5.89 -5.12
CA ASP A 28 -13.07 6.69 -5.85
C ASP A 28 -14.37 6.85 -5.04
N GLU A 29 -14.83 5.75 -4.44
CA GLU A 29 -15.94 5.71 -3.50
C GLU A 29 -15.45 5.24 -2.12
N PRO A 30 -16.10 5.65 -1.01
CA PRO A 30 -15.74 5.17 0.31
C PRO A 30 -15.89 3.64 0.44
N GLY A 31 -14.89 3.00 1.05
CA GLY A 31 -14.98 1.61 1.49
C GLY A 31 -15.87 1.47 2.73
N GLU A 32 -16.39 0.27 2.94
CA GLU A 32 -17.23 -0.07 4.10
C GLU A 32 -16.50 -1.08 5.00
N GLY A 33 -16.30 -0.70 6.26
CA GLY A 33 -15.80 -1.59 7.31
C GLY A 33 -16.95 -2.11 8.14
N SER A 34 -17.07 -3.44 8.27
CA SER A 34 -18.06 -4.07 9.12
C SER A 34 -17.51 -5.33 9.80
N PHE A 35 -17.92 -5.55 11.05
CA PHE A 35 -17.61 -6.76 11.81
C PHE A 35 -18.68 -6.95 12.90
N PRO A 36 -19.06 -8.17 13.31
CA PRO A 36 -20.20 -8.38 14.23
C PRO A 36 -20.13 -7.63 15.57
N SER A 37 -18.94 -7.31 16.06
CA SER A 37 -18.75 -6.63 17.35
C SER A 37 -18.56 -5.10 17.26
N ILE A 38 -18.64 -4.51 16.06
CA ILE A 38 -18.46 -3.07 15.85
C ILE A 38 -19.58 -2.50 14.97
N THR A 39 -19.90 -1.23 15.15
CA THR A 39 -20.83 -0.53 14.24
C THR A 39 -20.18 -0.37 12.86
N PRO A 40 -20.90 -0.67 11.75
CA PRO A 40 -20.40 -0.40 10.41
C PRO A 40 -19.98 1.06 10.22
N PHE A 41 -18.93 1.29 9.43
CA PHE A 41 -18.40 2.62 9.16
C PHE A 41 -17.85 2.73 7.75
N CYS A 42 -17.79 3.95 7.21
CA CYS A 42 -17.19 4.21 5.91
C CYS A 42 -15.84 4.92 6.02
N TYR A 43 -14.91 4.57 5.13
CA TYR A 43 -13.57 5.15 5.09
C TYR A 43 -13.12 5.41 3.65
N THR A 44 -12.26 6.41 3.47
CA THR A 44 -11.50 6.60 2.23
C THR A 44 -10.08 6.13 2.45
N GLU A 45 -9.40 5.67 1.41
CA GLU A 45 -8.05 5.13 1.54
C GLU A 45 -7.13 5.63 0.42
N THR A 46 -5.89 5.95 0.79
CA THR A 46 -4.82 6.25 -0.15
C THR A 46 -3.76 5.16 -0.06
N LEU A 47 -3.49 4.52 -1.19
CA LEU A 47 -2.48 3.47 -1.32
C LEU A 47 -1.30 4.05 -2.11
N HIS A 48 -0.09 3.83 -1.63
CA HIS A 48 1.13 4.17 -2.36
C HIS A 48 1.96 2.92 -2.56
N PHE A 49 2.24 2.58 -3.82
CA PHE A 49 3.17 1.52 -4.21
C PHE A 49 4.37 2.14 -4.92
N SER A 50 5.57 1.79 -4.46
CA SER A 50 6.82 2.34 -4.99
C SER A 50 7.92 1.30 -4.99
N HIS A 51 9.03 1.59 -5.67
CA HIS A 51 10.22 0.78 -5.65
C HIS A 51 11.47 1.65 -5.63
N VAL A 52 12.59 1.03 -5.28
CA VAL A 52 13.92 1.66 -5.31
C VAL A 52 14.93 0.81 -6.09
N GLY A 53 14.42 -0.04 -7.01
CA GLY A 53 15.22 -0.95 -7.86
C GLY A 53 15.60 -2.29 -7.21
N GLN A 54 15.25 -2.47 -5.95
CA GLN A 54 15.32 -3.77 -5.27
C GLN A 54 14.22 -4.71 -5.77
N PRO A 55 14.35 -6.05 -5.61
CA PRO A 55 13.34 -7.03 -5.99
C PRO A 55 12.16 -7.07 -5.00
N VAL A 56 11.67 -5.90 -4.61
CA VAL A 56 10.57 -5.67 -3.66
C VAL A 56 9.77 -4.44 -4.10
N ILE A 57 8.46 -4.46 -3.84
CA ILE A 57 7.61 -3.28 -3.92
C ILE A 57 7.36 -2.79 -2.49
N ASN A 58 7.65 -1.53 -2.23
CA ASN A 58 7.28 -0.86 -0.98
C ASN A 58 5.82 -0.44 -1.09
N PHE A 59 5.04 -0.62 -0.02
CA PHE A 59 3.68 -0.10 0.03
C PHE A 59 3.40 0.68 1.32
N MET A 60 2.42 1.59 1.24
CA MET A 60 1.82 2.26 2.38
C MET A 60 0.34 2.50 2.11
N PHE A 61 -0.52 2.04 3.01
CA PHE A 61 -1.97 2.24 2.97
C PHE A 61 -2.39 3.13 4.13
N ASN A 62 -3.21 4.14 3.83
CA ASN A 62 -3.63 5.15 4.79
C ASN A 62 -5.15 5.34 4.69
N ALA A 63 -5.86 4.86 5.71
CA ALA A 63 -7.30 5.02 5.82
C ALA A 63 -7.66 6.31 6.57
N PHE A 64 -8.76 6.94 6.17
CA PHE A 64 -9.34 8.12 6.79
C PHE A 64 -10.84 7.95 6.90
N HIS A 65 -11.45 8.49 7.95
CA HIS A 65 -12.90 8.51 8.09
C HIS A 65 -13.53 9.27 6.91
N ALA A 66 -14.54 8.69 6.26
CA ALA A 66 -15.06 9.21 4.99
C ALA A 66 -15.55 10.67 5.08
N GLU A 67 -16.28 11.02 6.15
CA GLU A 67 -16.80 12.38 6.35
C GLU A 67 -15.80 13.31 7.06
N SER A 68 -15.40 12.96 8.29
CA SER A 68 -14.58 13.82 9.15
C SER A 68 -13.12 13.95 8.71
N LYS A 69 -12.66 13.11 7.76
CA LYS A 69 -11.27 13.05 7.27
C LYS A 69 -10.22 12.78 8.36
N LYS A 70 -10.64 12.34 9.55
CA LYS A 70 -9.74 11.95 10.63
C LYS A 70 -8.95 10.71 10.19
N PRO A 71 -7.62 10.65 10.46
CA PRO A 71 -6.83 9.44 10.21
C PRO A 71 -7.40 8.25 10.98
N LEU A 72 -7.42 7.08 10.33
CA LEU A 72 -7.82 5.80 10.91
C LEU A 72 -6.63 4.82 10.90
N HIS A 73 -6.82 3.62 10.35
CA HIS A 73 -5.79 2.59 10.22
C HIS A 73 -4.71 3.00 9.22
N ARG A 74 -3.49 2.52 9.48
CA ARG A 74 -2.33 2.70 8.61
C ARG A 74 -1.51 1.43 8.62
N GLU A 75 -1.04 1.04 7.44
CA GLU A 75 -0.11 -0.07 7.30
C GLU A 75 0.92 0.18 6.21
N CYS A 76 2.08 -0.44 6.36
CA CYS A 76 3.16 -0.36 5.38
C CYS A 76 4.04 -1.59 5.42
N GLY A 77 4.88 -1.74 4.39
CA GLY A 77 5.85 -2.82 4.32
C GLY A 77 6.25 -3.15 2.90
N PHE A 78 6.39 -4.45 2.60
CA PHE A 78 6.97 -4.93 1.36
C PHE A 78 6.19 -6.08 0.72
N ILE A 79 6.05 -6.04 -0.60
CA ILE A 79 5.63 -7.16 -1.45
C ILE A 79 6.85 -7.74 -2.14
N ARG A 80 7.00 -9.07 -2.08
CA ARG A 80 8.09 -9.81 -2.73
C ARG A 80 7.49 -10.89 -3.63
N LEU A 81 8.05 -11.05 -4.83
CA LEU A 81 7.73 -12.16 -5.72
C LEU A 81 8.92 -13.14 -5.73
N GLN A 82 8.65 -14.44 -5.59
CA GLN A 82 9.68 -15.45 -5.81
C GLN A 82 9.94 -15.59 -7.32
N PRO A 83 11.18 -15.32 -7.82
CA PRO A 83 11.48 -15.33 -9.25
C PRO A 83 11.13 -16.64 -9.94
N GLY A 84 10.58 -16.55 -11.16
CA GLY A 84 10.16 -17.70 -11.96
C GLY A 84 8.90 -18.41 -11.46
N THR A 85 8.17 -17.81 -10.51
CA THR A 85 6.93 -18.35 -9.96
C THR A 85 5.87 -17.25 -9.81
N ASN A 86 4.67 -17.62 -9.39
CA ASN A 86 3.59 -16.71 -8.98
C ASN A 86 3.47 -16.60 -7.44
N ARG A 87 4.48 -17.03 -6.68
CA ARG A 87 4.43 -17.00 -5.21
C ARG A 87 4.80 -15.61 -4.71
N VAL A 88 3.85 -15.00 -4.01
CA VAL A 88 3.99 -13.66 -3.42
C VAL A 88 4.09 -13.79 -1.91
N ALA A 89 5.00 -13.03 -1.30
CA ALA A 89 5.04 -12.80 0.13
C ALA A 89 4.72 -11.32 0.42
N PHE A 90 3.77 -11.10 1.33
CA PHE A 90 3.36 -9.77 1.76
C PHE A 90 3.73 -9.60 3.23
N ILE A 91 4.58 -8.63 3.54
CA ILE A 91 5.09 -8.36 4.88
C ILE A 91 4.58 -6.98 5.29
N ILE A 92 3.81 -6.92 6.36
CA ILE A 92 3.00 -5.78 6.75
C ILE A 92 3.28 -5.47 8.22
N ALA A 93 3.45 -4.19 8.53
CA ALA A 93 3.35 -3.68 9.89
C ALA A 93 2.16 -2.72 9.97
N GLN A 94 1.35 -2.84 11.01
CA GLN A 94 0.14 -2.06 11.22
C GLN A 94 0.29 -1.11 12.42
N ASN A 95 -0.33 0.06 12.34
CA ASN A 95 -0.30 1.04 13.44
C ASN A 95 -1.03 0.57 14.71
N SER A 96 -1.79 -0.52 14.63
CA SER A 96 -2.40 -1.23 15.76
C SER A 96 -1.40 -2.08 16.58
N GLY A 97 -0.16 -2.24 16.11
CA GLY A 97 0.86 -3.09 16.74
C GLY A 97 0.81 -4.55 16.30
N VAL A 98 0.31 -4.81 15.08
CA VAL A 98 0.26 -6.12 14.42
C VAL A 98 1.28 -6.20 13.29
#